data_AF-A0A9J2Q8S0-F1
#
_entry.id   AF-A0A9J2Q8S0-F1
#
_cell.length_a   1.000
_cell.length_b   1.000
_cell.length_c   1.000
_cell.angle_alpha   90.00
_cell.angle_beta   90.00
_cell.angle_gamma   90.00
#
_symmetry.space_group_name_H-M   'P 1'
#
loop_
_entity.id
_entity.type
_entity.pdbx_description
1 polymer ?
#
loop_
_entity_poly.entity_id
_entity_poly.type
_entity_poly.pdbx_seq_one_letter_code
_entity_poly.pdbx_strand_id
1 'polypeptide(L)'
;MATLSELITARDDTPPPPPPQQGTPHHPDELLAESAPPDSALGQAADNLFVSWNQLVLDLSARSGFTPPSLEHIKEVAECAIRQLKDSCQELTGEFAKVGLEWRLAHPDEALAEAMNLCRSLQDLANYDQAILRQETLIGRAADTLQRRLGDFANESSQGF
;
A
#
# COMPACT_ATOMS: atom_id res chain seq x y z
N MET A 1 11.07 -10.25 -31.25
CA MET A 1 11.09 -9.37 -30.06
C MET A 1 9.67 -9.29 -29.56
N ALA A 2 9.31 -10.17 -28.63
CA ALA A 2 7.95 -10.24 -28.08
C ALA A 2 7.76 -9.08 -27.08
N THR A 3 6.62 -8.41 -27.15
CA THR A 3 6.29 -7.32 -26.21
C THR A 3 5.72 -7.90 -24.92
N LEU A 4 5.94 -7.22 -23.79
CA LEU A 4 5.51 -7.61 -22.44
C LEU A 4 4.02 -8.01 -22.32
N SER A 5 3.16 -7.51 -23.22
CA SER A 5 1.74 -7.88 -23.30
C SER A 5 1.51 -9.32 -23.79
N GLU A 6 2.41 -9.88 -24.59
CA GLU A 6 2.30 -11.26 -25.11
C GLU A 6 2.63 -12.32 -24.05
N LEU A 7 3.39 -11.96 -22.99
CA LEU A 7 3.74 -12.90 -21.91
C LEU A 7 2.62 -13.04 -20.86
N ILE A 8 1.69 -12.08 -20.80
CA ILE A 8 0.62 -12.04 -19.76
C ILE A 8 -0.62 -12.81 -20.20
N THR A 9 -0.80 -13.04 -21.51
CA THR A 9 -1.97 -13.75 -22.06
C THR A 9 -1.74 -15.24 -22.33
N ALA A 10 -0.54 -15.76 -22.07
CA ALA A 10 -0.25 -17.19 -22.14
C ALA A 10 -0.91 -17.92 -20.95
N ARG A 11 -2.17 -18.27 -21.13
CA ARG A 11 -2.99 -19.09 -20.23
C ARG A 11 -2.37 -20.48 -20.13
N ASP A 12 -1.79 -20.82 -18.98
CA ASP A 12 -1.29 -22.16 -18.68
C ASP A 12 -2.43 -23.00 -18.08
N ASP A 13 -2.97 -23.92 -18.89
CA ASP A 13 -3.97 -24.91 -18.49
C ASP A 13 -3.28 -26.06 -17.74
N THR A 14 -3.08 -25.92 -16.42
CA THR A 14 -2.66 -27.03 -15.54
C THR A 14 -3.58 -27.19 -14.32
N PRO A 15 -3.87 -28.43 -13.86
CA PRO A 15 -4.83 -28.69 -12.80
C PRO A 15 -4.28 -28.31 -11.41
N PRO A 16 -5.15 -27.98 -10.42
CA PRO A 16 -4.70 -27.39 -9.17
C PRO A 16 -3.99 -28.42 -8.25
N PRO A 17 -2.94 -28.00 -7.52
CA PRO A 17 -2.28 -28.82 -6.51
C PRO A 17 -3.09 -28.91 -5.20
N PRO A 18 -2.84 -29.91 -4.34
CA PRO A 18 -3.58 -30.14 -3.10
C PRO A 18 -3.31 -29.06 -2.03
N PRO A 19 -4.22 -28.88 -1.03
CA PRO A 19 -4.18 -27.74 -0.11
C PRO A 19 -3.00 -27.79 0.86
N PRO A 20 -2.46 -26.63 1.27
CA PRO A 20 -1.23 -26.54 2.06
C PRO A 20 -1.45 -26.98 3.51
N GLN A 21 -0.53 -27.81 4.00
CA GLN A 21 -0.36 -28.07 5.43
C GLN A 21 0.16 -26.81 6.11
N GLN A 22 -0.47 -26.47 7.24
CA GLN A 22 -0.11 -25.35 8.10
C GLN A 22 1.36 -25.47 8.58
N GLY A 23 2.20 -24.53 8.15
CA GLY A 23 3.57 -24.34 8.59
C GLY A 23 3.77 -22.91 9.08
N THR A 24 4.52 -22.79 10.18
CA THR A 24 4.95 -21.62 10.95
C THR A 24 5.24 -20.31 10.18
N PRO A 25 5.13 -19.13 10.83
CA PRO A 25 5.38 -17.86 10.18
C PRO A 25 6.87 -17.72 9.85
N HIS A 26 7.20 -17.83 8.57
CA HIS A 26 8.54 -17.58 8.05
C HIS A 26 8.94 -16.12 8.27
N HIS A 27 10.12 -15.91 8.87
CA HIS A 27 10.73 -14.61 9.03
C HIS A 27 11.05 -14.02 7.64
N PRO A 28 10.85 -12.71 7.39
CA PRO A 28 11.06 -12.11 6.06
C PRO A 28 12.50 -12.28 5.52
N ASP A 29 13.47 -12.56 6.39
CA ASP A 29 14.85 -12.88 5.98
C ASP A 29 15.01 -14.27 5.32
N GLU A 30 14.16 -15.25 5.63
CA GLU A 30 14.24 -16.58 5.02
C GLU A 30 13.75 -16.56 3.56
N LEU A 31 12.72 -15.76 3.27
CA LEU A 31 12.20 -15.57 1.91
C LEU A 31 13.17 -14.84 0.98
N LEU A 32 14.06 -14.01 1.52
CA LEU A 32 15.11 -13.33 0.75
C LEU A 32 16.33 -14.23 0.53
N ALA A 33 16.57 -15.21 1.40
CA ALA A 33 17.66 -16.16 1.28
C ALA A 33 17.39 -17.28 0.25
N GLU A 34 16.12 -17.61 0.01
CA GLU A 34 15.73 -18.74 -0.84
C GLU A 34 15.79 -18.44 -2.37
N SER A 35 15.91 -17.17 -2.77
CA SER A 35 15.76 -16.74 -4.17
C SER A 35 16.98 -16.03 -4.79
N ALA A 36 18.21 -16.36 -4.41
CA ALA A 36 19.39 -15.89 -5.11
C ALA A 36 20.30 -17.07 -5.54
N PRO A 37 20.41 -17.39 -6.84
CA PRO A 37 21.48 -18.26 -7.29
C PRO A 37 22.79 -17.44 -7.21
N PRO A 38 23.79 -17.88 -6.43
CA PRO A 38 25.04 -17.14 -6.22
C PRO A 38 25.91 -17.00 -7.49
N ASP A 39 25.53 -17.62 -8.61
CA ASP A 39 26.31 -17.66 -9.85
C ASP A 39 25.60 -17.02 -11.07
N SER A 40 24.65 -16.11 -10.85
CA SER A 40 24.07 -15.34 -11.97
C SER A 40 24.95 -14.15 -12.36
N ALA A 41 24.96 -13.78 -13.64
CA ALA A 41 25.70 -12.60 -14.12
C ALA A 41 25.29 -11.31 -13.40
N LEU A 42 24.03 -11.21 -12.95
CA LEU A 42 23.53 -10.10 -12.14
C LEU A 42 24.05 -10.16 -10.70
N GLY A 43 24.04 -11.33 -10.08
CA GLY A 43 24.59 -11.54 -8.74
C GLY A 43 26.07 -11.16 -8.69
N GLN A 44 26.84 -11.62 -9.66
CA GLN A 44 28.26 -11.28 -9.76
C GLN A 44 28.50 -9.79 -10.05
N ALA A 45 27.62 -9.14 -10.82
CA ALA A 45 27.68 -7.69 -11.02
C ALA A 45 27.36 -6.91 -9.73
N ALA A 46 26.41 -7.39 -8.94
CA ALA A 46 26.06 -6.79 -7.64
C ALA A 46 27.20 -6.97 -6.62
N ASP A 47 27.82 -8.16 -6.56
CA ASP A 47 28.98 -8.42 -5.71
C ASP A 47 30.18 -7.57 -6.11
N ASN A 48 30.46 -7.47 -7.42
CA ASN A 48 31.52 -6.59 -7.94
C ASN A 48 31.24 -5.12 -7.61
N LEU A 49 29.99 -4.68 -7.71
CA LEU A 49 29.60 -3.33 -7.32
C LEU A 49 29.85 -3.12 -5.82
N PHE A 50 29.44 -4.06 -4.97
CA PHE A 50 29.66 -3.98 -3.53
C PHE A 50 31.16 -3.92 -3.18
N VAL A 51 31.99 -4.77 -3.78
CA VAL A 51 33.44 -4.76 -3.57
C VAL A 51 34.06 -3.44 -4.04
N SER A 52 33.71 -2.97 -5.23
CA SER A 52 34.22 -1.71 -5.78
C SER A 52 33.81 -0.49 -4.96
N TRP A 53 32.59 -0.49 -4.41
CA TRP A 53 32.09 0.55 -3.53
C TRP A 53 32.87 0.60 -2.22
N ASN A 54 33.10 -0.56 -1.58
CA ASN A 54 33.90 -0.64 -0.37
C ASN A 54 35.35 -0.18 -0.61
N GLN A 55 35.95 -0.57 -1.73
CA GLN A 55 37.30 -0.14 -2.08
C GLN A 55 37.37 1.38 -2.26
N LEU A 56 36.40 1.98 -2.95
CA LEU A 56 36.32 3.44 -3.11
C LEU A 56 36.21 4.17 -1.76
N VAL A 57 35.39 3.66 -0.84
CA VAL A 57 35.24 4.23 0.50
C VAL A 57 36.56 4.15 1.27
N LEU A 58 37.24 3.01 1.23
CA LEU A 58 38.55 2.83 1.86
C LEU A 58 39.58 3.79 1.27
N ASP A 59 39.68 3.88 -0.06
CA ASP A 59 40.61 4.77 -0.75
C ASP A 59 40.35 6.25 -0.42
N LEU A 60 39.08 6.66 -0.37
CA LEU A 60 38.69 8.01 0.04
C LEU A 60 39.03 8.29 1.50
N SER A 61 38.81 7.31 2.39
CA SER A 61 39.13 7.43 3.81
C SER A 61 40.65 7.44 4.09
N ALA A 62 41.45 6.84 3.21
CA ALA A 62 42.90 6.76 3.30
C ALA A 62 43.61 8.02 2.75
N ARG A 63 42.89 8.93 2.09
CA ARG A 63 43.47 10.19 1.58
C ARG A 63 43.97 11.03 2.76
N SER A 64 45.23 11.48 2.69
CA SER A 64 45.79 12.37 3.71
C SER A 64 44.95 13.65 3.82
N GLY A 65 44.53 14.00 5.04
CA GLY A 65 43.63 15.13 5.29
C GLY A 65 42.14 14.77 5.26
N PHE A 66 41.77 13.51 5.01
CA PHE A 66 40.41 13.04 5.25
C PHE A 66 40.11 13.07 6.74
N THR A 67 39.12 13.87 7.12
CA THR A 67 38.50 13.82 8.44
C THR A 67 37.16 13.11 8.31
N PRO A 68 36.94 11.98 8.99
CA PRO A 68 35.62 11.36 9.00
C PRO A 68 34.58 12.39 9.47
N PRO A 69 33.41 12.43 8.82
CA PRO A 69 32.39 13.42 9.14
C PRO A 69 32.02 13.29 10.61
N SER A 70 31.99 14.43 11.32
CA SER A 70 31.54 14.44 12.71
C SER A 70 30.06 14.08 12.78
N LEU A 71 29.62 13.57 13.93
CA LEU A 71 28.21 13.30 14.16
C LEU A 71 27.34 14.55 13.89
N GLU A 72 27.82 15.73 14.25
CA GLU A 72 27.13 17.00 13.99
C GLU A 72 27.04 17.31 12.50
N HIS A 73 28.09 17.04 11.72
CA HIS A 73 28.05 17.21 10.27
C HIS A 73 27.05 16.24 9.62
N ILE A 74 27.00 14.99 10.07
CA ILE A 74 26.03 14.00 9.56
C ILE A 74 24.59 14.45 9.87
N LYS A 75 24.34 14.95 11.08
CA LYS A 75 23.02 15.50 11.46
C LYS A 75 22.65 16.70 10.60
N GLU A 76 23.56 17.65 10.41
CA GLU A 76 23.34 18.83 9.58
C GLU A 76 22.98 18.45 8.14
N VAL A 77 23.74 17.51 7.54
CA VAL A 77 23.48 17.01 6.19
C VAL A 77 22.12 16.31 6.13
N ALA A 78 21.78 15.48 7.12
CA ALA A 78 20.48 14.82 7.18
C ALA A 78 19.32 15.82 7.29
N GLU A 79 19.44 16.83 8.15
CA GLU A 79 18.43 17.89 8.28
C GLU A 79 18.28 18.70 6.98
N CYS A 80 19.39 19.03 6.33
CA CYS A 80 19.37 19.69 5.03
C CYS A 80 18.71 18.83 3.96
N ALA A 81 19.03 17.54 3.89
CA ALA A 81 18.43 16.61 2.93
C ALA A 81 16.92 16.46 3.15
N ILE A 82 16.47 16.35 4.41
CA ILE A 82 15.04 16.27 4.74
C ILE A 82 14.32 17.56 4.33
N ARG A 83 14.92 18.72 4.59
CA ARG A 83 14.35 20.02 4.19
C ARG A 83 14.23 20.14 2.67
N GLN A 84 15.30 19.80 1.94
CA GLN A 84 15.30 19.81 0.48
C GLN A 84 14.28 18.83 -0.11
N LEU A 85 14.14 17.64 0.47
CA LEU A 85 13.14 16.67 0.05
C LEU A 85 11.72 17.22 0.26
N LYS A 86 11.46 17.81 1.42
CA LYS A 86 10.17 18.43 1.72
C LYS A 86 9.85 19.54 0.72
N ASP A 87 10.79 20.45 0.50
CA ASP A 87 10.62 21.59 -0.41
C ASP A 87 10.38 21.09 -1.85
N SER A 88 11.15 20.09 -2.30
CA SER A 88 10.98 19.45 -3.61
C SER A 88 9.61 18.77 -3.76
N CYS A 89 9.10 18.10 -2.71
CA CYS A 89 7.77 17.51 -2.72
C CYS A 89 6.67 18.57 -2.83
N GLN A 90 6.83 19.72 -2.18
CA GLN A 90 5.89 20.83 -2.28
C GLN A 90 5.88 21.43 -3.69
N GLU A 91 7.05 21.65 -4.27
CA GLU A 91 7.19 22.12 -5.66
C GLU A 91 6.56 21.14 -6.65
N LEU A 92 6.85 19.84 -6.52
CA LEU A 92 6.28 18.81 -7.38
C LEU A 92 4.75 18.73 -7.26
N THR A 93 4.22 18.87 -6.05
CA THR A 93 2.76 18.93 -5.83
C THR A 93 2.15 20.15 -6.53
N GLY A 94 2.84 21.30 -6.48
CA GLY A 94 2.43 22.51 -7.20
C GLY A 94 2.40 22.30 -8.72
N GLU A 95 3.44 21.68 -9.28
CA GLU A 95 3.49 21.37 -10.72
C GLU A 95 2.40 20.39 -11.14
N PHE A 96 2.12 19.34 -10.35
CA PHE A 96 0.99 18.45 -10.63
C PHE A 96 -0.35 19.17 -10.60
N ALA A 97 -0.57 20.07 -9.65
CA ALA A 97 -1.80 20.86 -9.59
C ALA A 97 -1.94 21.77 -10.82
N LYS A 98 -0.84 22.42 -11.23
CA LYS A 98 -0.79 23.29 -12.40
C LYS A 98 -1.08 22.51 -13.68
N VAL A 99 -0.36 21.42 -13.94
CA VAL A 99 -0.57 20.56 -15.11
C VAL A 99 -1.99 19.99 -15.13
N GLY A 100 -2.52 19.60 -13.96
CA GLY A 100 -3.90 19.14 -13.85
C GLY A 100 -4.92 20.22 -14.22
N LEU A 101 -4.70 21.47 -13.83
CA LEU A 101 -5.55 22.60 -14.24
C LEU A 101 -5.42 22.90 -15.73
N GLU A 102 -4.20 22.93 -16.26
CA GLU A 102 -3.95 23.12 -17.70
C GLU A 102 -4.66 22.05 -18.53
N TRP A 103 -4.58 20.78 -18.11
CA TRP A 103 -5.28 19.69 -18.77
C TRP A 103 -6.80 19.88 -18.75
N ARG A 104 -7.39 20.24 -17.60
CA ARG A 104 -8.84 20.50 -17.47
C ARG A 104 -9.32 21.67 -18.32
N LEU A 105 -8.50 22.72 -18.43
CA LEU A 105 -8.81 23.86 -19.31
C LEU A 105 -8.76 23.47 -20.79
N ALA A 106 -7.85 22.55 -21.15
CA ALA A 106 -7.76 22.01 -22.52
C ALA A 106 -8.87 20.98 -22.83
N HIS A 107 -9.42 20.30 -21.83
CA HIS A 107 -10.43 19.23 -21.97
C HIS A 107 -11.66 19.46 -21.06
N PRO A 108 -12.42 20.55 -21.29
CA PRO A 108 -13.49 20.96 -20.38
C PRO A 108 -14.64 19.95 -20.28
N ASP A 109 -14.99 19.27 -21.37
CA ASP A 109 -16.07 18.28 -21.38
C ASP A 109 -15.73 17.03 -20.57
N GLU A 110 -14.49 16.55 -20.69
CA GLU A 110 -13.98 15.42 -19.92
C GLU A 110 -13.89 15.77 -18.43
N ALA A 111 -13.37 16.95 -18.10
CA ALA A 111 -13.31 17.45 -16.73
C ALA A 111 -14.70 17.59 -16.10
N LEU A 112 -15.68 18.08 -16.85
CA LEU A 112 -17.07 18.19 -16.38
C LEU A 112 -17.69 16.80 -16.14
N ALA A 113 -17.48 15.87 -17.07
CA ALA A 113 -17.97 14.50 -16.92
C ALA A 113 -17.38 13.82 -15.68
N GLU A 114 -16.08 13.97 -15.44
CA GLU A 114 -15.41 13.46 -14.24
C GLU A 114 -16.02 14.07 -12.95
N ALA A 115 -16.21 15.40 -12.92
CA ALA A 115 -16.82 16.09 -11.78
C ALA A 115 -18.26 15.64 -11.52
N MET A 116 -19.07 15.45 -12.57
CA MET A 116 -20.43 14.92 -12.45
C MET A 116 -20.46 13.49 -11.92
N ASN A 117 -19.52 12.65 -12.38
CA ASN A 117 -19.39 11.27 -11.90
C ASN A 117 -19.00 11.21 -10.42
N LEU A 118 -18.06 12.06 -9.99
CA LEU A 118 -17.68 12.18 -8.59
C LEU A 118 -18.88 12.58 -7.71
N CYS A 119 -19.65 13.58 -8.16
CA CYS A 119 -20.84 14.04 -7.44
C CYS A 119 -21.91 12.95 -7.31
N ARG A 120 -22.12 12.17 -8.37
CA ARG A 120 -23.01 10.99 -8.34
C ARG A 120 -22.52 9.95 -7.34
N SER A 121 -21.22 9.63 -7.34
CA SER A 121 -20.64 8.66 -6.40
C SER A 121 -20.79 9.10 -4.95
N LEU A 122 -20.63 10.38 -4.64
CA LEU A 122 -20.85 10.92 -3.30
C LEU A 122 -22.31 10.82 -2.87
N GLN A 123 -23.24 11.07 -3.79
CA GLN A 123 -24.66 10.90 -3.53
C GLN A 123 -25.02 9.43 -3.27
N ASP A 124 -24.46 8.50 -4.04
CA ASP A 124 -24.67 7.07 -3.84
C ASP A 124 -24.14 6.62 -2.47
N LEU A 125 -22.98 7.12 -2.05
CA LEU A 125 -22.43 6.84 -0.72
C LEU A 125 -23.38 7.32 0.39
N ALA A 126 -23.90 8.55 0.29
CA ALA A 126 -24.87 9.07 1.25
C ALA A 126 -26.18 8.26 1.28
N ASN A 127 -26.62 7.76 0.12
CA ASN A 127 -27.79 6.89 0.02
C ASN A 127 -27.55 5.54 0.74
N TYR A 128 -26.34 4.98 0.61
CA TYR A 128 -25.95 3.76 1.31
C TYR A 128 -25.92 3.96 2.83
N ASP A 129 -25.35 5.07 3.32
CA ASP A 129 -25.35 5.38 4.76
C ASP A 129 -26.77 5.45 5.33
N GLN A 130 -27.71 6.07 4.61
CA GLN A 130 -29.11 6.08 5.02
C GLN A 130 -29.74 4.69 5.01
N ALA A 131 -29.39 3.84 4.03
CA ALA A 131 -29.89 2.48 3.96
C ALA A 131 -29.39 1.64 5.15
N ILE A 132 -28.13 1.80 5.53
CA ILE A 132 -27.51 1.14 6.69
C ILE A 132 -28.25 1.55 7.97
N LEU A 133 -28.48 2.85 8.21
CA LEU A 133 -29.20 3.33 9.39
C LEU A 133 -30.62 2.75 9.50
N ARG A 134 -31.32 2.61 8.36
CA ARG A 134 -32.65 1.97 8.32
C ARG A 134 -32.55 0.48 8.69
N GLN A 135 -31.55 -0.22 8.17
CA GLN A 135 -31.33 -1.63 8.48
C GLN A 135 -30.99 -1.84 9.96
N GLU A 136 -30.10 -1.03 10.53
CA GLU A 136 -29.77 -1.07 11.96
C GLU A 136 -31.01 -0.85 12.82
N THR A 137 -31.86 0.11 12.46
CA THR A 137 -33.13 0.35 13.17
C THR A 137 -34.05 -0.87 13.11
N LEU A 138 -34.18 -1.52 11.95
CA LEU A 138 -35.01 -2.71 11.79
C LEU A 138 -34.45 -3.90 12.58
N ILE A 139 -33.14 -4.10 12.55
CA ILE A 139 -32.44 -5.15 13.30
C ILE A 139 -32.64 -4.92 14.80
N GLY A 140 -32.47 -3.68 15.29
CA GLY A 140 -32.71 -3.34 16.69
C GLY A 140 -34.14 -3.67 17.12
N ARG A 141 -35.15 -3.27 16.34
CA ARG A 141 -36.56 -3.60 16.63
C ARG A 141 -36.83 -5.11 16.63
N ALA A 142 -36.22 -5.84 15.71
CA ALA A 142 -36.34 -7.30 15.64
C ALA A 142 -35.70 -7.96 16.87
N ALA A 143 -34.51 -7.52 17.26
CA ALA A 143 -33.82 -7.98 18.46
C ALA A 143 -34.64 -7.73 19.73
N ASP A 144 -35.19 -6.53 19.90
CA ASP A 144 -36.06 -6.19 21.05
C ASP A 144 -37.29 -7.10 21.11
N THR A 145 -37.85 -7.44 19.96
CA THR A 145 -39.03 -8.31 19.87
C THR A 145 -38.68 -9.74 20.25
N LEU A 146 -37.54 -10.26 19.77
CA LEU A 146 -37.04 -11.58 20.15
C LEU A 146 -36.72 -11.64 21.65
N GLN A 147 -36.09 -10.59 22.20
CA GLN A 147 -35.75 -10.53 23.62
C GLN A 147 -36.99 -10.50 24.51
N ARG A 148 -38.03 -9.72 24.14
CA ARG A 148 -39.32 -9.75 24.83
C ARG A 148 -39.95 -11.15 24.80
N ARG A 149 -40.02 -11.78 23.63
CA ARG A 149 -40.59 -13.12 23.49
C ARG A 149 -39.82 -14.17 24.31
N LEU A 150 -38.50 -14.10 24.33
CA LEU A 150 -37.66 -14.95 25.17
C LEU A 150 -37.95 -14.75 26.68
N GLY A 151 -38.12 -13.50 27.12
CA GLY A 151 -38.50 -13.18 28.50
C GLY A 151 -39.90 -13.69 28.87
N ASP A 152 -40.87 -13.53 27.98
CA ASP A 152 -42.24 -14.03 28.17
C ASP A 152 -42.23 -15.57 28.32
N PHE A 153 -41.50 -16.29 27.45
CA PHE A 153 -41.34 -17.74 27.55
C PHE A 153 -40.67 -18.18 28.86
N ALA A 154 -39.65 -17.47 29.34
CA ALA A 154 -38.97 -17.77 30.60
C ALA A 154 -39.88 -17.56 31.83
N ASN A 155 -40.76 -16.54 31.79
CA ASN A 155 -41.73 -16.29 32.85
C ASN A 155 -42.88 -17.30 32.86
N GLU A 156 -43.41 -17.68 31.69
CA GLU A 156 -44.44 -18.71 31.56
C GLU A 156 -43.95 -20.07 32.06
N SER A 157 -42.70 -20.43 31.79
CA SER A 157 -42.07 -21.65 32.28
C SER A 157 -41.75 -21.63 33.79
N SER A 158 -41.72 -20.47 34.43
CA SER A 158 -41.51 -20.32 35.87
C SER A 158 -42.81 -20.33 36.69
N GLN A 159 -43.98 -20.09 36.06
CA GLN A 159 -45.30 -20.13 36.71
C GLN A 159 -46.00 -21.49 36.62
N GLY A 160 -45.44 -22.44 35.85
CA GLY A 160 -45.91 -23.82 35.77
C GLY A 160 -45.23 -24.75 36.77
N PHE A 161 -45.48 -24.57 38.07
CA PHE A 161 -45.29 -25.57 39.13
C PHE A 161 -46.33 -25.37 40.24
#